data_AF-I7KVQ0-F1
#
_entry.id   AF-I7KVQ0-F1
#
_cell.length_a   1.000
_cell.length_b   1.000
_cell.length_c   1.000
_cell.angle_alpha   90.00
_cell.angle_beta   90.00
_cell.angle_gamma   90.00
#
_symmetry.space_group_name_H-M   'P 1'
#
loop_
_entity.id
_entity.type
_entity.pdbx_description
1 polymer ?
#
loop_
_entity_poly.entity_id
_entity_poly.type
_entity_poly.pdbx_seq_one_letter_code
_entity_poly.pdbx_strand_id
1 'polypeptide(L)'
;MNEKTAQKIKIEDDMLNLFNIRFSNKGEFFAKVDALIVKSSATGSAQRIWVELKENWDLYLGKYSYVENDAYLEKVLTYLKEVKTYYLIYKNEGIEKIQSNFFILRLLSESGYILNILKCNDLLSAQDNFIRFLQEDLKLNENDLKIANKALDDMNKHYQLNKYGTEKIYSIFKSVQSELEKIYASVCNEYRRRNADATKIDEKEEVHAQNQAPNIEYGLLIQELEEKVNLLQEELIKKEKEIIDLSTYSIKRYNDGVKDTLKALNNRNIGAVLSRLYLFANDIENFEKEEVKIFIKNLFVALENIGVKAFEVEKLNQPIEITAKDIGIKFILDRDVVLKDVICGRVRFPGWSYKNEVFILPTINVENKE
;
A
#
# COMPACT_ATOMS: atom_id res chain seq x y z
N MET A 1 10.30 6.37 19.37
CA MET A 1 8.94 6.17 18.80
C MET A 1 8.88 4.74 18.33
N ASN A 2 7.93 3.93 18.80
CA ASN A 2 7.80 2.52 18.40
C ASN A 2 7.49 2.43 16.90
N GLU A 3 8.11 1.51 16.17
CA GLU A 3 7.94 1.31 14.72
C GLU A 3 6.47 1.15 14.32
N LYS A 4 5.65 0.45 15.12
CA LYS A 4 4.20 0.33 14.87
C LYS A 4 3.47 1.68 14.95
N THR A 5 3.92 2.57 15.82
CA THR A 5 3.37 3.93 15.93
C THR A 5 3.78 4.78 14.73
N ALA A 6 5.02 4.62 14.25
CA ALA A 6 5.51 5.30 13.05
C ALA A 6 4.76 4.84 11.78
N GLN A 7 4.52 3.53 11.66
CA GLN A 7 3.77 2.95 10.54
C GLN A 7 2.30 3.43 10.53
N LYS A 8 1.63 3.44 11.70
CA LYS A 8 0.27 4.00 11.83
C LYS A 8 0.21 5.46 11.37
N ILE A 9 1.14 6.29 11.85
CA ILE A 9 1.21 7.71 11.46
C ILE A 9 1.40 7.85 9.94
N LYS A 10 2.31 7.06 9.36
CA LYS A 10 2.56 7.07 7.91
C LYS A 10 1.30 6.71 7.11
N ILE A 11 0.54 5.69 7.52
CA ILE A 11 -0.71 5.29 6.83
C ILE A 11 -1.75 6.41 6.93
N GLU A 12 -1.89 7.03 8.11
CA GLU A 12 -2.81 8.16 8.29
C GLU A 12 -2.41 9.36 7.42
N ASP A 13 -1.13 9.72 7.37
CA ASP A 13 -0.63 10.83 6.57
C ASP A 13 -0.77 10.56 5.06
N ASP A 14 -0.52 9.33 4.62
CA ASP A 14 -0.78 8.88 3.25
C ASP A 14 -2.25 9.09 2.85
N MET A 15 -3.19 8.74 3.73
CA MET A 15 -4.62 8.96 3.49
C MET A 15 -4.93 10.46 3.42
N LEU A 16 -4.46 11.26 4.37
CA LEU A 16 -4.70 12.70 4.36
C LEU A 16 -4.17 13.37 3.08
N ASN A 17 -2.99 12.97 2.63
CA ASN A 17 -2.40 13.47 1.38
C ASN A 17 -3.21 13.04 0.16
N LEU A 18 -3.59 11.75 0.08
CA LEU A 18 -4.35 11.22 -1.05
C LEU A 18 -5.71 11.91 -1.20
N PHE A 19 -6.41 12.16 -0.09
CA PHE A 19 -7.70 12.83 -0.08
C PHE A 19 -7.61 14.36 -0.01
N ASN A 20 -6.41 14.94 -0.11
CA ASN A 20 -6.13 16.37 -0.01
C ASN A 20 -6.78 17.03 1.23
N ILE A 21 -6.69 16.34 2.37
CA ILE A 21 -7.29 16.75 3.64
C ILE A 21 -6.33 17.68 4.37
N ARG A 22 -6.76 18.93 4.56
CA ARG A 22 -6.05 19.85 5.47
C ARG A 22 -6.04 19.28 6.88
N PHE A 23 -4.93 19.47 7.59
CA PHE A 23 -4.77 19.00 8.97
C PHE A 23 -5.93 19.39 9.91
N SER A 24 -6.50 20.59 9.73
CA SER A 24 -7.66 21.07 10.49
C SER A 24 -8.93 20.23 10.35
N ASN A 25 -9.02 19.42 9.29
CA ASN A 25 -10.15 18.55 8.97
C ASN A 25 -9.85 17.06 9.20
N LYS A 26 -8.66 16.74 9.75
CA LYS A 26 -8.21 15.35 10.02
C LYS A 26 -9.25 14.56 10.81
N GLY A 27 -9.71 15.11 11.94
CA GLY A 27 -10.67 14.43 12.82
C GLY A 27 -12.01 14.15 12.13
N GLU A 28 -12.55 15.09 11.35
CA GLU A 28 -13.81 14.88 10.59
C GLU A 28 -13.65 13.78 9.53
N PHE A 29 -12.51 13.76 8.83
CA PHE A 29 -12.23 12.76 7.81
C PHE A 29 -12.15 11.35 8.40
N PHE A 30 -11.34 11.15 9.44
CA PHE A 30 -11.22 9.84 10.06
C PHE A 30 -12.50 9.40 10.79
N ALA A 31 -13.28 10.31 11.36
CA ALA A 31 -14.59 9.97 11.91
C ALA A 31 -15.54 9.40 10.83
N LYS A 32 -15.49 9.93 9.58
CA LYS A 32 -16.26 9.38 8.46
C LYS A 32 -15.78 8.01 8.02
N VAL A 33 -14.46 7.81 7.95
CA VAL A 33 -13.86 6.51 7.64
C VAL A 33 -14.24 5.48 8.70
N ASP A 34 -14.12 5.83 9.98
CA ASP A 34 -14.46 4.93 11.09
C ASP A 34 -15.95 4.62 11.13
N ALA A 35 -16.83 5.60 10.89
CA ALA A 35 -18.26 5.36 10.78
C ALA A 35 -18.60 4.40 9.63
N LEU A 36 -17.94 4.56 8.47
CA LEU A 36 -18.08 3.64 7.35
C LEU A 36 -17.64 2.21 7.73
N ILE A 37 -16.50 2.05 8.42
CA ILE A 37 -16.01 0.76 8.91
C ILE A 37 -17.00 0.12 9.87
N VAL A 38 -17.46 0.87 10.88
CA VAL A 38 -18.43 0.41 11.88
C VAL A 38 -19.69 -0.12 11.21
N LYS A 39 -20.23 0.63 10.25
CA LYS A 39 -21.42 0.22 9.52
C LYS A 39 -21.19 -1.08 8.77
N SER A 40 -20.14 -1.13 7.95
CA SER A 40 -19.78 -2.33 7.18
C SER A 40 -19.43 -3.54 8.07
N SER A 41 -19.05 -3.31 9.33
CA SER A 41 -18.79 -4.38 10.29
C SER A 41 -20.05 -4.92 10.97
N ALA A 42 -21.11 -4.12 11.09
CA ALA A 42 -22.32 -4.46 11.83
C ALA A 42 -23.46 -5.02 10.97
N THR A 43 -23.28 -5.07 9.64
CA THR A 43 -24.24 -5.66 8.70
C THR A 43 -24.29 -7.19 8.85
N GLY A 44 -25.49 -7.77 8.79
CA GLY A 44 -25.70 -9.22 8.84
C GLY A 44 -25.39 -9.96 7.53
N SER A 45 -24.88 -9.27 6.52
CA SER A 45 -24.50 -9.86 5.23
C SER A 45 -23.26 -10.74 5.36
N ALA A 46 -23.25 -11.87 4.66
CA ALA A 46 -22.09 -12.73 4.49
C ALA A 46 -21.03 -12.14 3.52
N GLN A 47 -21.28 -10.95 2.99
CA GLN A 47 -20.33 -10.25 2.14
C GLN A 47 -19.11 -9.83 2.94
N ARG A 48 -17.96 -9.84 2.27
CA ARG A 48 -16.71 -9.39 2.86
C ARG A 48 -16.73 -7.87 3.02
N ILE A 49 -16.15 -7.37 4.11
CA ILE A 49 -16.24 -5.96 4.50
C ILE A 49 -15.87 -4.96 3.38
N TRP A 50 -14.93 -5.28 2.49
CA TRP A 50 -14.52 -4.38 1.41
C TRP A 50 -15.60 -4.17 0.33
N VAL A 51 -16.47 -5.16 0.11
CA VAL A 51 -17.60 -5.02 -0.80
C VAL A 51 -18.55 -3.97 -0.25
N GLU A 52 -18.83 -4.05 1.05
CA GLU A 52 -19.72 -3.11 1.72
C GLU A 52 -19.13 -1.72 1.89
N LEU A 53 -17.82 -1.63 2.14
CA LEU A 53 -17.10 -0.35 2.12
C LEU A 53 -17.24 0.34 0.76
N LYS A 54 -17.16 -0.43 -0.34
CA LYS A 54 -17.32 0.09 -1.71
C LYS A 54 -18.76 0.56 -1.96
N GLU A 55 -19.75 -0.23 -1.57
CA GLU A 55 -21.17 0.10 -1.76
C GLU A 55 -21.64 1.31 -0.93
N ASN A 56 -21.08 1.51 0.26
CA ASN A 56 -21.45 2.61 1.16
C ASN A 56 -20.52 3.84 1.04
N TRP A 57 -19.54 3.80 0.15
CA TRP A 57 -18.48 4.80 0.05
C TRP A 57 -19.02 6.22 -0.12
N ASP A 58 -19.86 6.41 -1.13
CA ASP A 58 -20.39 7.73 -1.51
C ASP A 58 -21.32 8.30 -0.44
N LEU A 59 -21.98 7.44 0.33
CA LEU A 59 -22.91 7.85 1.39
C LEU A 59 -22.20 8.52 2.57
N TYR A 60 -20.97 8.10 2.90
CA TYR A 60 -20.22 8.59 4.06
C TYR A 60 -19.09 9.55 3.69
N LEU A 61 -18.42 9.29 2.57
CA LEU A 61 -17.29 10.08 2.13
C LEU A 61 -17.69 11.16 1.12
N GLY A 62 -18.83 11.00 0.40
CA GLY A 62 -19.60 12.04 -0.31
C GLY A 62 -18.82 13.17 -0.98
N LYS A 63 -18.35 14.16 -0.22
CA LYS A 63 -17.52 15.27 -0.71
C LYS A 63 -16.10 14.88 -1.16
N TYR A 64 -15.66 13.68 -0.80
CA TYR A 64 -14.39 13.07 -1.16
C TYR A 64 -14.56 12.00 -2.27
N SER A 65 -15.77 11.88 -2.85
CA SER A 65 -16.19 10.76 -3.71
C SER A 65 -15.87 10.87 -5.20
N TYR A 66 -15.07 11.84 -5.66
CA TYR A 66 -14.72 11.89 -7.08
C TYR A 66 -13.34 11.29 -7.31
N VAL A 67 -13.31 10.00 -7.71
CA VAL A 67 -12.77 9.45 -8.97
C VAL A 67 -12.98 7.93 -8.92
N GLU A 68 -13.34 7.33 -10.07
CA GLU A 68 -13.21 5.90 -10.39
C GLU A 68 -11.76 5.38 -10.20
N ASN A 69 -11.24 5.39 -8.97
CA ASN A 69 -9.84 5.04 -8.71
C ASN A 69 -9.75 4.05 -7.55
N ASP A 70 -9.47 2.80 -7.88
CA ASP A 70 -9.25 1.70 -6.94
C ASP A 70 -8.18 2.03 -5.87
N ALA A 71 -7.30 2.99 -6.14
CA ALA A 71 -6.27 3.47 -5.22
C ALA A 71 -6.83 4.06 -3.89
N TYR A 72 -8.00 4.70 -3.90
CA TYR A 72 -8.60 5.25 -2.66
C TYR A 72 -9.14 4.14 -1.75
N LEU A 73 -9.84 3.18 -2.36
CA LEU A 73 -10.34 2.01 -1.65
C LEU A 73 -9.16 1.20 -1.11
N GLU A 74 -8.08 1.03 -1.89
CA GLU A 74 -6.88 0.34 -1.47
C GLU A 74 -6.27 0.95 -0.20
N LYS A 75 -6.15 2.29 -0.11
CA LYS A 75 -5.61 2.94 1.10
C LYS A 75 -6.53 2.79 2.32
N VAL A 76 -7.85 2.85 2.15
CA VAL A 76 -8.78 2.55 3.25
C VAL A 76 -8.68 1.09 3.67
N LEU A 77 -8.47 0.16 2.73
CA LEU A 77 -8.23 -1.24 3.05
C LEU A 77 -6.89 -1.46 3.76
N THR A 78 -5.83 -0.73 3.39
CA THR A 78 -4.57 -0.73 4.15
C THR A 78 -4.82 -0.23 5.57
N TYR A 79 -5.54 0.87 5.75
CA TYR A 79 -5.89 1.37 7.08
C TYR A 79 -6.71 0.35 7.88
N LEU A 80 -7.68 -0.31 7.25
CA LEU A 80 -8.46 -1.37 7.88
C LEU A 80 -7.59 -2.55 8.30
N LYS A 81 -6.67 -3.01 7.43
CA LYS A 81 -5.81 -4.17 7.71
C LYS A 81 -4.76 -3.90 8.77
N GLU A 82 -4.18 -2.70 8.78
CA GLU A 82 -3.02 -2.37 9.62
C GLU A 82 -3.41 -1.67 10.93
N VAL A 83 -4.53 -0.93 10.94
CA VAL A 83 -4.94 -0.08 12.09
C VAL A 83 -6.24 -0.55 12.72
N LYS A 84 -7.19 -1.06 11.92
CA LYS A 84 -8.55 -1.46 12.36
C LYS A 84 -8.83 -2.95 12.17
N THR A 85 -7.80 -3.81 12.25
CA THR A 85 -7.88 -5.25 11.94
C THR A 85 -8.95 -5.98 12.75
N TYR A 86 -9.19 -5.54 13.98
CA TYR A 86 -10.20 -6.13 14.87
C TYR A 86 -11.63 -5.94 14.36
N TYR A 87 -11.93 -4.88 13.60
CA TYR A 87 -13.22 -4.73 12.91
C TYR A 87 -13.36 -5.67 11.71
N LEU A 88 -12.24 -5.95 11.02
CA LEU A 88 -12.19 -6.92 9.91
C LEU A 88 -12.47 -8.34 10.39
N ILE A 89 -11.83 -8.76 11.49
CA ILE A 89 -12.03 -10.09 12.08
C ILE A 89 -13.47 -10.18 12.63
N TYR A 90 -13.94 -9.16 13.37
CA TYR A 90 -15.31 -9.12 13.88
C TYR A 90 -16.34 -9.37 12.78
N LYS A 91 -16.21 -8.67 11.64
CA LYS A 91 -17.14 -8.80 10.52
C LYS A 91 -17.06 -10.16 9.82
N ASN A 92 -15.85 -10.62 9.50
CA ASN A 92 -15.70 -11.80 8.66
C ASN A 92 -15.88 -13.11 9.44
N GLU A 93 -15.57 -13.11 10.73
CA GLU A 93 -15.44 -14.34 11.53
C GLU A 93 -16.26 -14.34 12.83
N GLY A 94 -16.74 -13.18 13.27
CA GLY A 94 -17.45 -13.01 14.54
C GLY A 94 -16.53 -12.67 15.72
N ILE A 95 -17.13 -12.20 16.81
CA ILE A 95 -16.41 -11.76 18.01
C ILE A 95 -15.69 -12.91 18.71
N GLU A 96 -16.27 -14.11 18.66
CA GLU A 96 -15.77 -15.32 19.31
C GLU A 96 -14.45 -15.80 18.70
N LYS A 97 -14.18 -15.44 17.44
CA LYS A 97 -12.95 -15.79 16.72
C LYS A 97 -11.79 -14.82 16.98
N ILE A 98 -12.03 -13.68 17.64
CA ILE A 98 -10.95 -12.77 18.02
C ILE A 98 -10.15 -13.39 19.19
N GLN A 99 -9.09 -14.14 18.90
CA GLN A 99 -8.30 -14.81 19.94
C GLN A 99 -7.54 -13.83 20.85
N SER A 100 -7.12 -12.69 20.31
CA SER A 100 -6.34 -11.70 21.04
C SER A 100 -7.22 -10.84 21.98
N ASN A 101 -6.97 -10.92 23.30
CA ASN A 101 -7.58 -10.01 24.27
C ASN A 101 -7.25 -8.55 23.98
N PHE A 102 -6.07 -8.26 23.42
CA PHE A 102 -5.71 -6.90 23.00
C PHE A 102 -6.66 -6.35 21.92
N PHE A 103 -7.08 -7.19 20.95
CA PHE A 103 -8.04 -6.79 19.92
C PHE A 103 -9.46 -6.64 20.48
N ILE A 104 -9.88 -7.48 21.42
CA ILE A 104 -11.15 -7.32 22.13
C ILE A 104 -11.16 -5.99 22.89
N LEU A 105 -10.11 -5.69 23.64
CA LEU A 105 -10.00 -4.46 24.40
C LEU A 105 -9.96 -3.24 23.50
N ARG A 106 -9.26 -3.29 22.35
CA ARG A 106 -9.30 -2.21 21.35
C ARG A 106 -10.71 -1.98 20.82
N LEU A 107 -11.40 -3.03 20.38
CA LEU A 107 -12.76 -2.93 19.85
C LEU A 107 -13.76 -2.44 20.91
N LEU A 108 -13.61 -2.90 22.16
CA LEU A 108 -14.38 -2.45 23.32
C LEU A 108 -14.15 -0.97 23.58
N SER A 109 -12.88 -0.56 23.64
CA SER A 109 -12.51 0.83 23.93
C SER A 109 -13.02 1.77 22.86
N GLU A 110 -12.86 1.42 21.57
CA GLU A 110 -13.31 2.30 20.49
C GLU A 110 -14.83 2.43 20.43
N SER A 111 -15.56 1.31 20.43
CA SER A 111 -17.02 1.34 20.35
C SER A 111 -17.65 2.00 21.58
N GLY A 112 -17.17 1.66 22.78
CA GLY A 112 -17.68 2.23 24.03
C GLY A 112 -17.34 3.71 24.22
N TYR A 113 -16.16 4.14 23.78
CA TYR A 113 -15.78 5.54 23.86
C TYR A 113 -16.60 6.42 22.91
N ILE A 114 -16.81 5.99 21.66
CA ILE A 114 -17.65 6.72 20.71
C ILE A 114 -19.11 6.82 21.22
N LEU A 115 -19.64 5.75 21.81
CA LEU A 115 -20.98 5.79 22.43
C LEU A 115 -21.04 6.76 23.63
N ASN A 116 -19.97 6.86 24.42
CA ASN A 116 -19.92 7.82 25.53
C ASN A 116 -19.78 9.27 25.07
N ILE A 117 -19.03 9.50 23.99
CA ILE A 117 -19.00 10.78 23.28
C ILE A 117 -20.44 11.19 22.94
N LEU A 118 -21.21 10.32 22.26
CA LEU A 118 -22.61 10.60 21.88
C LEU A 118 -23.54 10.89 23.07
N LYS A 119 -23.24 10.41 24.28
CA LYS A 119 -24.04 10.62 25.50
C LYS A 119 -23.69 11.90 26.25
N CYS A 120 -22.40 12.22 26.37
CA CYS A 120 -21.93 13.27 27.28
C CYS A 120 -21.90 14.66 26.62
N ASN A 121 -21.92 14.75 25.29
CA ASN A 121 -21.69 16.00 24.53
C ASN A 121 -20.38 16.75 24.90
N ASP A 122 -19.50 16.12 25.70
CA ASP A 122 -18.19 16.59 26.15
C ASP A 122 -17.22 15.41 26.25
N LEU A 123 -16.00 15.56 25.72
CA LEU A 123 -15.05 14.46 25.53
C LEU A 123 -14.21 14.11 26.76
N LEU A 124 -13.83 15.11 27.55
CA LEU A 124 -13.09 14.86 28.80
C LEU A 124 -13.99 14.11 29.77
N SER A 125 -15.23 14.59 29.92
CA SER A 125 -16.27 13.90 30.68
C SER A 125 -16.57 12.50 30.11
N ALA A 126 -16.58 12.32 28.77
CA ALA A 126 -16.78 11.01 28.16
C ALA A 126 -15.65 10.01 28.46
N GLN A 127 -14.39 10.46 28.50
CA GLN A 127 -13.25 9.60 28.82
C GLN A 127 -13.32 9.13 30.28
N ASP A 128 -13.47 10.06 31.23
CA ASP A 128 -13.52 9.73 32.65
C ASP A 128 -14.73 8.83 32.98
N ASN A 129 -15.90 9.13 32.39
CA ASN A 129 -17.09 8.29 32.52
C ASN A 129 -16.88 6.88 31.97
N PHE A 130 -16.18 6.75 30.84
CA PHE A 130 -15.95 5.46 30.24
C PHE A 130 -14.88 4.64 30.98
N ILE A 131 -13.81 5.27 31.46
CA ILE A 131 -12.80 4.60 32.29
C ILE A 131 -13.46 4.05 33.56
N ARG A 132 -14.30 4.86 34.20
CA ARG A 132 -15.08 4.43 35.36
C ARG A 132 -15.98 3.24 35.03
N PHE A 133 -16.68 3.26 33.90
CA PHE A 133 -17.46 2.11 33.44
C PHE A 133 -16.58 0.85 33.26
N LEU A 134 -15.40 0.98 32.64
CA LEU A 134 -14.47 -0.15 32.47
C LEU A 134 -14.01 -0.74 33.81
N GLN A 135 -13.81 0.10 34.82
CA GLN A 135 -13.38 -0.30 36.16
C GLN A 135 -14.51 -0.89 37.00
N GLU A 136 -15.67 -0.24 37.03
CA GLU A 136 -16.77 -0.56 37.95
C GLU A 136 -17.69 -1.66 37.38
N ASP A 137 -18.06 -1.55 36.09
CA ASP A 137 -19.06 -2.43 35.48
C ASP A 137 -18.46 -3.64 34.74
N LEU A 138 -17.32 -3.45 34.08
CA LEU A 138 -16.60 -4.55 33.41
C LEU A 138 -15.46 -5.15 34.22
N LYS A 139 -15.07 -4.52 35.33
CA LYS A 139 -14.04 -4.99 36.27
C LYS A 139 -12.73 -5.41 35.57
N LEU A 140 -12.25 -4.57 34.66
CA LEU A 140 -10.97 -4.81 33.99
C LEU A 140 -9.83 -4.88 35.02
N ASN A 141 -8.93 -5.85 34.85
CA ASN A 141 -7.69 -5.89 35.64
C ASN A 141 -6.76 -4.72 35.24
N GLU A 142 -5.72 -4.46 36.04
CA GLU A 142 -4.83 -3.32 35.81
C GLU A 142 -4.14 -3.32 34.44
N ASN A 143 -3.81 -4.49 33.90
CA ASN A 143 -3.13 -4.61 32.61
C ASN A 143 -4.09 -4.32 31.44
N ASP A 144 -5.31 -4.85 31.51
CA ASP A 144 -6.36 -4.58 30.53
C ASP A 144 -6.77 -3.10 30.56
N LEU A 145 -6.83 -2.51 31.76
CA LEU A 145 -7.08 -1.09 31.94
C LEU A 145 -5.98 -0.22 31.32
N LYS A 146 -4.70 -0.60 31.45
CA LYS A 146 -3.59 0.10 30.77
C LYS A 146 -3.72 0.06 29.25
N ILE A 147 -4.12 -1.09 28.69
CA ILE A 147 -4.37 -1.25 27.25
C ILE A 147 -5.52 -0.35 26.80
N ALA A 148 -6.64 -0.37 27.53
CA ALA A 148 -7.81 0.44 27.25
C ALA A 148 -7.49 1.94 27.32
N ASN A 149 -6.82 2.39 28.39
CA ASN A 149 -6.42 3.79 28.56
C ASN A 149 -5.54 4.28 27.40
N LYS A 150 -4.57 3.47 26.98
CA LYS A 150 -3.73 3.80 25.81
C LYS A 150 -4.57 3.93 24.54
N ALA A 151 -5.57 3.07 24.35
CA ALA A 151 -6.47 3.17 23.21
C ALA A 151 -7.30 4.46 23.23
N LEU A 152 -7.80 4.86 24.40
CA LEU A 152 -8.54 6.12 24.60
C LEU A 152 -7.67 7.34 24.32
N ASP A 153 -6.43 7.36 24.82
CA ASP A 153 -5.47 8.44 24.55
C ASP A 153 -5.15 8.56 23.06
N ASP A 154 -5.01 7.43 22.36
CA ASP A 154 -4.82 7.40 20.91
C ASP A 154 -6.02 8.02 20.19
N MET A 155 -7.26 7.69 20.59
CA MET A 155 -8.48 8.24 19.99
C MET A 155 -8.64 9.73 20.25
N ASN A 156 -8.38 10.19 21.47
CA ASN A 156 -8.37 11.60 21.82
C ASN A 156 -7.42 12.40 20.93
N LYS A 157 -6.20 11.87 20.71
CA LYS A 157 -5.24 12.48 19.80
C LYS A 157 -5.68 12.39 18.35
N HIS A 158 -6.34 11.30 17.96
CA HIS A 158 -6.73 11.04 16.58
C HIS A 158 -7.88 11.96 16.13
N TYR A 159 -8.86 12.22 16.99
CA TYR A 159 -9.96 13.13 16.68
C TYR A 159 -9.67 14.60 17.03
N GLN A 160 -8.57 14.88 17.75
CA GLN A 160 -8.01 16.19 18.09
C GLN A 160 -9.02 17.34 17.93
N LEU A 161 -9.89 17.46 18.93
CA LEU A 161 -11.01 18.38 18.87
C LEU A 161 -10.54 19.79 19.16
N ASN A 162 -10.12 20.49 18.11
CA ASN A 162 -10.32 21.93 18.10
C ASN A 162 -11.81 22.15 18.39
N LYS A 163 -12.12 22.98 19.39
CA LYS A 163 -13.48 23.34 19.88
C LYS A 163 -14.56 23.57 18.80
N TYR A 164 -14.16 23.77 17.55
CA TYR A 164 -14.98 24.07 16.38
C TYR A 164 -15.39 22.84 15.54
N GLY A 165 -14.91 21.62 15.84
CA GLY A 165 -15.16 20.40 15.05
C GLY A 165 -16.06 19.33 15.69
N THR A 166 -16.39 19.50 16.97
CA THR A 166 -17.07 18.52 17.84
C THR A 166 -18.45 18.13 17.30
N GLU A 167 -19.29 19.11 16.94
CA GLU A 167 -20.66 18.90 16.44
C GLU A 167 -20.73 18.03 15.19
N LYS A 168 -19.77 18.21 14.26
CA LYS A 168 -19.70 17.41 13.04
C LYS A 168 -19.36 15.95 13.36
N ILE A 169 -18.38 15.71 14.22
CA ILE A 169 -17.99 14.37 14.64
C ILE A 169 -19.15 13.66 15.35
N TYR A 170 -19.88 14.35 16.24
CA TYR A 170 -21.10 13.81 16.84
C TYR A 170 -22.14 13.41 15.80
N SER A 171 -22.41 14.29 14.82
CA SER A 171 -23.40 13.99 13.76
C SER A 171 -23.01 12.76 12.92
N ILE A 172 -21.71 12.59 12.65
CA ILE A 172 -21.19 11.43 11.91
C ILE A 172 -21.42 10.15 12.71
N PHE A 173 -20.99 10.10 13.98
CA PHE A 173 -21.16 8.88 14.78
C PHE A 173 -22.60 8.60 15.18
N LYS A 174 -23.44 9.63 15.30
CA LYS A 174 -24.88 9.46 15.54
C LYS A 174 -25.54 8.66 14.41
N SER A 175 -25.04 8.78 13.18
CA SER A 175 -25.57 8.02 12.03
C SER A 175 -25.26 6.52 12.07
N VAL A 176 -24.35 6.08 12.95
CA VAL A 176 -23.95 4.68 13.12
C VAL A 176 -24.11 4.21 14.58
N GLN A 177 -24.91 4.92 15.36
CA GLN A 177 -25.09 4.64 16.79
C GLN A 177 -25.64 3.22 17.02
N SER A 178 -26.60 2.78 16.22
CA SER A 178 -27.23 1.47 16.39
C SER A 178 -26.26 0.32 16.14
N GLU A 179 -25.35 0.51 15.18
CA GLU A 179 -24.29 -0.40 14.81
C GLU A 179 -23.22 -0.46 15.90
N LEU A 180 -22.82 0.70 16.43
CA LEU A 180 -21.92 0.78 17.57
C LEU A 180 -22.49 0.07 18.80
N GLU A 181 -23.77 0.26 19.12
CA GLU A 181 -24.43 -0.40 20.25
C GLU A 181 -24.42 -1.93 20.11
N LYS A 182 -24.65 -2.46 18.90
CA LYS A 182 -24.58 -3.90 18.62
C LYS A 182 -23.17 -4.45 18.82
N ILE A 183 -22.17 -3.82 18.21
CA ILE A 183 -20.77 -4.22 18.33
C ILE A 183 -20.35 -4.18 19.81
N TYR A 184 -20.63 -3.07 20.48
CA TYR A 184 -20.28 -2.86 21.87
C TYR A 184 -20.91 -3.90 22.81
N ALA A 185 -22.20 -4.20 22.64
CA ALA A 185 -22.87 -5.23 23.43
C ALA A 185 -22.25 -6.62 23.21
N SER A 186 -21.97 -6.96 21.95
CA SER A 186 -21.31 -8.22 21.57
C SER A 186 -19.94 -8.37 22.23
N VAL A 187 -19.14 -7.32 22.21
CA VAL A 187 -17.77 -7.32 22.75
C VAL A 187 -17.78 -7.35 24.28
N CYS A 188 -18.68 -6.61 24.93
CA CYS A 188 -18.87 -6.67 26.38
C CYS A 188 -19.20 -8.08 26.84
N ASN A 189 -20.10 -8.77 26.14
CA ASN A 189 -20.51 -10.13 26.49
C ASN A 189 -19.36 -11.13 26.33
N GLU A 190 -18.60 -11.04 25.22
CA GLU A 190 -17.45 -11.92 25.01
C GLU A 190 -16.34 -11.69 26.04
N TYR A 191 -16.04 -10.43 26.38
CA TYR A 191 -15.05 -10.11 27.40
C TYR A 191 -15.46 -10.68 28.77
N ARG A 192 -16.72 -10.48 29.18
CA ARG A 192 -17.27 -11.07 30.42
C ARG A 192 -17.21 -12.59 30.42
N ARG A 193 -17.54 -13.23 29.29
CA ARG A 193 -17.47 -14.69 29.15
C ARG A 193 -16.05 -15.21 29.37
N ARG A 194 -15.05 -14.60 28.73
CA ARG A 194 -13.64 -14.98 28.88
C ARG A 194 -13.14 -14.81 30.31
N ASN A 195 -13.52 -13.72 30.96
CA ASN A 195 -13.14 -13.50 32.35
C ASN A 195 -13.85 -14.47 33.30
N ALA A 196 -15.14 -14.73 33.10
CA ALA A 196 -15.87 -15.71 33.91
C ALA A 196 -15.34 -17.15 33.73
N ASP A 197 -14.93 -17.51 32.51
CA ASP A 197 -14.30 -18.79 32.22
C ASP A 197 -12.91 -18.88 32.88
N ALA A 198 -12.13 -17.79 32.89
CA ALA A 198 -10.85 -17.72 33.62
C ALA A 198 -11.05 -17.86 35.14
N THR A 199 -12.05 -17.19 35.73
CA THR A 199 -12.33 -17.30 37.17
C THR A 199 -12.82 -18.71 37.57
N LYS A 200 -13.56 -19.40 36.68
CA LYS A 200 -13.97 -20.80 36.90
C LYS A 200 -12.82 -21.80 36.75
N ILE A 201 -11.78 -21.45 36.00
CA ILE A 201 -10.54 -22.24 35.91
C ILE A 201 -9.73 -22.04 37.20
N ASP A 202 -9.60 -20.81 37.69
CA ASP A 202 -8.93 -20.49 38.97
C ASP A 202 -9.61 -21.18 40.19
N GLU A 203 -10.95 -21.20 40.26
CA GLU A 203 -11.69 -21.89 41.34
C GLU A 203 -11.54 -23.42 41.29
N LYS A 204 -11.33 -24.00 40.11
CA LYS A 204 -11.04 -25.44 39.96
C LYS A 204 -9.57 -25.75 40.21
N GLU A 205 -8.66 -24.82 39.93
CA GLU A 205 -7.23 -24.93 40.19
C GLU A 205 -6.90 -24.78 41.67
N GLU A 206 -7.61 -23.96 42.47
CA GLU A 206 -7.44 -23.92 43.94
C GLU A 206 -7.80 -25.26 44.62
N VAL A 207 -8.75 -26.03 44.08
CA VAL A 207 -9.10 -27.37 44.59
C VAL A 207 -8.07 -28.43 44.16
N HIS A 208 -7.32 -28.20 43.07
CA HIS A 208 -6.28 -29.10 42.58
C HIS A 208 -4.85 -28.71 42.99
N ALA A 209 -4.61 -27.48 43.47
CA ALA A 209 -3.30 -26.97 43.89
C ALA A 209 -2.72 -27.60 45.17
N GLN A 210 -3.41 -28.58 45.77
CA GLN A 210 -2.78 -29.48 46.74
C GLN A 210 -1.96 -30.60 46.09
N ASN A 211 -2.01 -30.77 44.77
CA ASN A 211 -1.17 -31.74 44.07
C ASN A 211 -0.77 -31.26 42.68
N GLN A 212 0.54 -31.05 42.54
CA GLN A 212 1.36 -30.94 41.32
C GLN A 212 1.74 -29.51 40.88
N ALA A 213 3.05 -29.29 40.88
CA ALA A 213 3.73 -28.09 40.40
C ALA A 213 3.53 -27.87 38.89
N PRO A 214 3.68 -26.64 38.37
CA PRO A 214 3.48 -26.34 36.95
C PRO A 214 4.54 -27.04 36.10
N ASN A 215 4.09 -27.64 34.99
CA ASN A 215 4.93 -28.37 34.06
C ASN A 215 5.88 -27.40 33.30
N ILE A 216 7.14 -27.35 33.74
CA ILE A 216 8.25 -26.50 33.28
C ILE A 216 8.46 -26.55 31.75
N GLU A 217 8.01 -27.63 31.10
CA GLU A 217 8.18 -27.91 29.67
C GLU A 217 7.43 -26.93 28.76
N TYR A 218 6.23 -26.48 29.14
CA TYR A 218 5.45 -25.53 28.33
C TYR A 218 5.99 -24.09 28.44
N GLY A 219 6.53 -23.70 29.61
CA GLY A 219 7.13 -22.39 29.79
C GLY A 219 8.40 -22.21 28.96
N LEU A 220 9.23 -23.25 28.89
CA LEU A 220 10.42 -23.28 28.02
C LEU A 220 10.04 -23.21 26.54
N LEU A 221 9.00 -23.93 26.11
CA LEU A 221 8.54 -23.89 24.72
C LEU A 221 7.99 -22.51 24.31
N ILE A 222 7.26 -21.84 25.20
CA ILE A 222 6.76 -20.48 24.95
C ILE A 222 7.95 -19.53 24.79
N GLN A 223 8.95 -19.62 25.67
CA GLN A 223 10.14 -18.78 25.61
C GLN A 223 10.95 -19.00 24.32
N GLU A 224 11.13 -20.25 23.90
CA GLU A 224 11.80 -20.57 22.62
C GLU A 224 11.04 -20.00 21.41
N LEU A 225 9.70 -20.06 21.43
CA LEU A 225 8.87 -19.51 20.37
C LEU A 225 8.91 -17.98 20.35
N GLU A 226 8.92 -17.32 21.51
CA GLU A 226 9.05 -15.87 21.63
C GLU A 226 10.42 -15.39 21.12
N GLU A 227 11.52 -16.08 21.47
CA GLU A 227 12.84 -15.79 20.92
C GLU A 227 12.88 -15.95 19.40
N LYS A 228 12.27 -17.01 18.88
CA LYS A 228 12.20 -17.25 17.43
C LYS A 228 11.37 -16.18 16.72
N VAL A 229 10.27 -15.73 17.31
CA VAL A 229 9.45 -14.62 16.79
C VAL A 229 10.26 -13.32 16.77
N ASN A 230 11.01 -13.03 17.83
CA ASN A 230 11.87 -11.83 17.88
C ASN A 230 12.96 -11.87 16.81
N LEU A 231 13.66 -13.00 16.66
CA LEU A 231 14.68 -13.19 15.61
C LEU A 231 14.10 -13.00 14.20
N LEU A 232 12.92 -13.57 13.93
CA LEU A 232 12.24 -13.42 12.65
C LEU A 232 11.79 -11.98 12.39
N GLN A 233 11.37 -11.25 13.43
CA GLN A 233 11.03 -9.82 13.31
C GLN A 233 12.26 -8.97 12.98
N GLU A 234 13.40 -9.23 13.64
CA GLU A 234 14.66 -8.54 13.33
C GLU A 234 15.13 -8.82 11.90
N GLU A 235 15.01 -10.06 11.43
CA GLU A 235 15.33 -10.43 10.05
C GLU A 235 14.40 -9.73 9.05
N LEU A 236 13.09 -9.65 9.35
CA LEU A 236 12.12 -8.96 8.53
C LEU A 236 12.46 -7.46 8.39
N ILE A 237 12.73 -6.78 9.51
CA ILE A 237 13.15 -5.37 9.52
C ILE A 237 14.41 -5.16 8.67
N LYS A 238 15.40 -6.06 8.82
CA LYS A 238 16.63 -6.00 8.02
C LYS A 238 16.33 -6.13 6.53
N LYS A 239 15.47 -7.07 6.14
CA LYS A 239 15.08 -7.31 4.75
C LYS A 239 14.28 -6.14 4.16
N GLU A 240 13.37 -5.56 4.92
CA GLU A 240 12.62 -4.36 4.50
C GLU A 240 13.56 -3.17 4.27
N LYS A 241 14.54 -2.97 5.15
CA LYS A 241 15.56 -1.95 4.96
C LYS A 241 16.41 -2.20 3.70
N GLU A 242 16.85 -3.43 3.47
CA GLU A 242 17.56 -3.82 2.25
C GLU A 242 16.73 -3.50 0.98
N ILE A 243 15.43 -3.74 1.01
CA ILE A 243 14.52 -3.43 -0.12
C ILE A 243 14.42 -1.91 -0.35
N ILE A 244 14.25 -1.13 0.72
CA ILE A 244 14.17 0.34 0.62
C ILE A 244 15.47 0.92 0.06
N ASP A 245 16.61 0.43 0.55
CA ASP A 245 17.94 0.86 0.09
C ASP A 245 18.16 0.49 -1.39
N LEU A 246 17.79 -0.72 -1.80
CA LEU A 246 17.84 -1.17 -3.20
C LEU A 246 16.92 -0.35 -4.10
N SER A 247 15.71 -0.03 -3.64
CA SER A 247 14.76 0.80 -4.38
C SER A 247 15.30 2.22 -4.57
N THR A 248 15.79 2.83 -3.50
CA THR A 248 16.41 4.16 -3.52
C THR A 248 17.63 4.18 -4.45
N TYR A 249 18.49 3.17 -4.36
CA TYR A 249 19.64 3.00 -5.24
C TYR A 249 19.21 2.86 -6.71
N SER A 250 18.17 2.09 -7.00
CA SER A 250 17.64 1.88 -8.36
C SER A 250 17.07 3.17 -8.94
N ILE A 251 16.28 3.93 -8.17
CA ILE A 251 15.76 5.24 -8.58
C ILE A 251 16.91 6.22 -8.87
N LYS A 252 17.92 6.24 -7.99
CA LYS A 252 19.11 7.08 -8.19
C LYS A 252 19.85 6.70 -9.46
N ARG A 253 20.09 5.40 -9.70
CA ARG A 253 20.76 4.89 -10.91
C ARG A 253 19.98 5.21 -12.18
N TYR A 254 18.66 5.10 -12.14
CA TYR A 254 17.79 5.51 -13.25
C TYR A 254 17.96 7.00 -13.55
N ASN A 255 17.83 7.86 -12.53
CA ASN A 255 17.99 9.31 -12.70
C ASN A 255 19.38 9.71 -13.20
N ASP A 256 20.42 9.07 -12.68
CA ASP A 256 21.80 9.29 -13.12
C ASP A 256 21.98 8.83 -14.58
N GLY A 257 21.41 7.69 -14.98
CA GLY A 257 21.44 7.20 -16.36
C GLY A 257 20.73 8.14 -17.35
N VAL A 258 19.58 8.71 -16.96
CA VAL A 258 18.89 9.74 -17.77
C VAL A 258 19.76 10.99 -17.90
N LYS A 259 20.35 11.48 -16.80
CA LYS A 259 21.23 12.66 -16.83
C LYS A 259 22.46 12.43 -17.70
N ASP A 260 23.10 11.27 -17.60
CA ASP A 260 24.29 10.94 -18.37
C ASP A 260 23.97 10.82 -19.86
N THR A 261 22.79 10.29 -20.20
CA THR A 261 22.27 10.28 -21.58
C THR A 261 22.10 11.70 -22.12
N LEU A 262 21.44 12.59 -21.37
CA LEU A 262 21.27 13.99 -21.78
C LEU A 262 22.60 14.74 -21.89
N LYS A 263 23.56 14.48 -20.99
CA LYS A 263 24.93 15.03 -21.07
C LYS A 263 25.67 14.53 -22.30
N ALA A 264 25.56 13.24 -22.63
CA ALA A 264 26.17 12.66 -23.82
C ALA A 264 25.61 13.31 -25.08
N LEU A 265 24.28 13.45 -25.17
CA LEU A 265 23.60 14.09 -26.30
C LEU A 265 23.90 15.60 -26.43
N ASN A 266 24.19 16.27 -25.31
CA ASN A 266 24.55 17.69 -25.28
C ASN A 266 26.06 17.94 -25.21
N ASN A 267 26.88 16.92 -25.46
CA ASN A 267 28.33 17.04 -25.42
C ASN A 267 28.81 17.96 -26.55
N ARG A 268 29.56 19.00 -26.19
CA ARG A 268 30.07 20.01 -27.13
C ARG A 268 31.06 19.43 -28.15
N ASN A 269 31.78 18.36 -27.80
CA ASN A 269 32.76 17.72 -28.69
C ASN A 269 32.10 17.03 -29.89
N ILE A 270 30.81 16.72 -29.79
CA ILE A 270 29.99 16.17 -30.88
C ILE A 270 28.93 17.16 -31.36
N GLY A 271 29.09 18.44 -31.03
CA GLY A 271 28.24 19.53 -31.56
C GLY A 271 26.96 19.83 -30.77
N ALA A 272 26.82 19.32 -29.54
CA ALA A 272 25.64 19.56 -28.68
C ALA A 272 24.32 19.24 -29.40
N VAL A 273 24.25 18.02 -29.94
CA VAL A 273 23.22 17.56 -30.88
C VAL A 273 21.80 17.77 -30.37
N LEU A 274 21.54 17.49 -29.09
CA LEU A 274 20.23 17.70 -28.50
C LEU A 274 19.76 19.15 -28.65
N SER A 275 20.66 20.10 -28.35
CA SER A 275 20.35 21.53 -28.46
C SER A 275 20.17 21.95 -29.92
N ARG A 276 21.00 21.46 -30.84
CA ARG A 276 20.90 21.80 -32.27
C ARG A 276 19.62 21.27 -32.91
N LEU A 277 19.25 20.02 -32.62
CA LEU A 277 17.99 19.44 -33.10
C LEU A 277 16.78 20.17 -32.49
N TYR A 278 16.86 20.60 -31.23
CA TYR A 278 15.80 21.40 -30.61
C TYR A 278 15.62 22.75 -31.33
N LEU A 279 16.71 23.47 -31.60
CA LEU A 279 16.67 24.76 -32.29
C LEU A 279 16.11 24.62 -33.72
N PHE A 280 16.52 23.56 -34.43
CA PHE A 280 16.01 23.23 -35.76
C PHE A 280 14.51 22.89 -35.74
N ALA A 281 14.08 22.02 -34.82
CA ALA A 281 12.69 21.56 -34.75
C ALA A 281 11.68 22.64 -34.33
N ASN A 282 12.14 23.72 -33.71
CA ASN A 282 11.31 24.85 -33.28
C ASN A 282 11.49 26.09 -34.18
N ASP A 283 12.11 25.94 -35.35
CA ASP A 283 12.36 27.02 -36.31
C ASP A 283 13.07 28.25 -35.69
N ILE A 284 13.90 28.03 -34.65
CA ILE A 284 14.65 29.09 -33.96
C ILE A 284 15.92 29.44 -34.75
N GLU A 285 16.58 28.43 -35.29
CA GLU A 285 17.76 28.58 -36.17
C GLU A 285 17.50 27.82 -37.48
N ASN A 286 17.86 28.45 -38.60
CA ASN A 286 17.81 27.82 -39.91
C ASN A 286 19.12 27.09 -40.17
N PHE A 287 19.02 25.82 -40.53
CA PHE A 287 20.16 24.97 -40.86
C PHE A 287 20.04 24.44 -42.29
N GLU A 288 21.17 24.32 -42.97
CA GLU A 288 21.21 23.63 -44.26
C GLU A 288 21.00 22.12 -44.06
N LYS A 289 20.51 21.44 -45.12
CA LYS A 289 20.22 20.00 -45.08
C LYS A 289 21.45 19.18 -44.67
N GLU A 290 22.62 19.62 -45.11
CA GLU A 290 23.92 19.01 -44.83
C GLU A 290 24.30 19.15 -43.35
N GLU A 291 24.00 20.28 -42.71
CA GLU A 291 24.21 20.49 -41.27
C GLU A 291 23.28 19.61 -40.44
N VAL A 292 22.00 19.53 -40.81
CA VAL A 292 21.03 18.63 -40.16
C VAL A 292 21.49 17.18 -40.26
N LYS A 293 22.02 16.77 -41.43
CA LYS A 293 22.58 15.42 -41.61
C LYS A 293 23.77 15.15 -40.68
N ILE A 294 24.61 16.15 -40.42
CA ILE A 294 25.72 16.04 -39.46
C ILE A 294 25.18 15.91 -38.03
N PHE A 295 24.17 16.69 -37.64
CA PHE A 295 23.56 16.56 -36.31
C PHE A 295 22.98 15.16 -36.09
N ILE A 296 22.29 14.60 -37.09
CA ILE A 296 21.76 13.24 -37.04
C ILE A 296 22.89 12.19 -36.93
N LYS A 297 24.01 12.37 -37.64
CA LYS A 297 25.16 11.46 -37.48
C LYS A 297 25.73 11.53 -36.07
N ASN A 298 25.91 12.73 -35.54
CA ASN A 298 26.44 12.93 -34.20
C ASN A 298 25.47 12.44 -33.11
N LEU A 299 24.16 12.41 -33.38
CA LEU A 299 23.17 11.77 -32.52
C LEU A 299 23.51 10.29 -32.32
N PHE A 300 23.77 9.57 -33.41
CA PHE A 300 24.14 8.15 -33.34
C PHE A 300 25.49 7.96 -32.64
N VAL A 301 26.47 8.82 -32.86
CA VAL A 301 27.74 8.80 -32.11
C VAL A 301 27.51 8.98 -30.60
N ALA A 302 26.61 9.88 -30.21
CA ALA A 302 26.25 10.08 -28.81
C ALA A 302 25.62 8.82 -28.19
N LEU A 303 24.73 8.15 -28.94
CA LEU A 303 24.08 6.90 -28.54
C LEU A 303 25.10 5.76 -28.40
N GLU A 304 26.06 5.65 -29.33
CA GLU A 304 27.13 4.66 -29.26
C GLU A 304 28.02 4.85 -28.03
N ASN A 305 28.32 6.11 -27.67
CA ASN A 305 29.12 6.44 -26.47
C ASN A 305 28.46 6.01 -25.16
N ILE A 306 27.12 5.96 -25.12
CA ILE A 306 26.38 5.42 -23.96
C ILE A 306 26.11 3.92 -24.08
N GLY A 307 26.60 3.28 -25.14
CA GLY A 307 26.54 1.83 -25.34
C GLY A 307 25.38 1.33 -26.19
N VAL A 308 24.62 2.23 -26.83
CA VAL A 308 23.56 1.87 -27.78
C VAL A 308 24.14 1.77 -29.18
N LYS A 309 24.12 0.57 -29.77
CA LYS A 309 24.73 0.30 -31.08
C LYS A 309 23.74 -0.37 -32.02
N ALA A 310 23.74 0.09 -33.27
CA ALA A 310 23.07 -0.60 -34.35
C ALA A 310 23.89 -1.83 -34.79
N PHE A 311 23.22 -2.92 -35.14
CA PHE A 311 23.83 -4.13 -35.70
C PHE A 311 23.06 -4.58 -36.95
N GLU A 312 23.67 -5.46 -37.74
CA GLU A 312 23.20 -5.80 -39.11
C GLU A 312 23.17 -4.61 -40.09
N VAL A 313 23.96 -3.56 -39.82
CA VAL A 313 24.04 -2.35 -40.67
C VAL A 313 24.60 -2.68 -42.06
N GLU A 314 25.53 -3.63 -42.15
CA GLU A 314 26.14 -4.05 -43.43
C GLU A 314 25.16 -4.78 -44.34
N LYS A 315 24.12 -5.43 -43.76
CA LYS A 315 23.10 -6.18 -44.49
C LYS A 315 21.92 -5.31 -44.93
N LEU A 316 21.92 -4.00 -44.61
CA LEU A 316 20.84 -3.10 -45.00
C LEU A 316 20.64 -3.11 -46.52
N ASN A 317 19.39 -3.28 -46.92
CA ASN A 317 18.92 -3.44 -48.30
C ASN A 317 19.51 -4.62 -49.08
N GLN A 318 20.27 -5.51 -48.43
CA GLN A 318 20.75 -6.74 -49.04
C GLN A 318 19.65 -7.82 -49.02
N PRO A 319 19.56 -8.65 -50.07
CA PRO A 319 18.66 -9.81 -50.07
C PRO A 319 19.12 -10.84 -49.03
N ILE A 320 18.18 -11.36 -48.27
CA ILE A 320 18.39 -12.40 -47.27
C ILE A 320 17.29 -13.46 -47.37
N GLU A 321 17.67 -14.71 -47.10
CA GLU A 321 16.75 -15.82 -46.92
C GLU A 321 16.75 -16.20 -45.44
N ILE A 322 15.57 -16.24 -44.83
CA ILE A 322 15.39 -16.61 -43.42
C ILE A 322 14.37 -17.73 -43.30
N THR A 323 14.50 -18.51 -42.23
CA THR A 323 13.56 -19.59 -41.92
C THR A 323 12.54 -19.13 -40.88
N ALA A 324 11.44 -19.88 -40.73
CA ALA A 324 10.46 -19.64 -39.67
C ALA A 324 11.09 -19.62 -38.25
N LYS A 325 12.21 -20.33 -38.05
CA LYS A 325 12.93 -20.38 -36.76
C LYS A 325 13.70 -19.10 -36.44
N ASP A 326 13.97 -18.26 -37.43
CA ASP A 326 14.72 -17.02 -37.22
C ASP A 326 13.80 -15.84 -36.83
N ILE A 327 12.48 -15.98 -37.03
CA ILE A 327 11.49 -14.94 -36.75
C ILE A 327 11.27 -14.82 -35.24
N GLY A 328 11.29 -13.59 -34.72
CA GLY A 328 11.14 -13.29 -33.30
C GLY A 328 12.38 -13.60 -32.46
N ILE A 329 13.40 -14.25 -33.05
CA ILE A 329 14.67 -14.59 -32.38
C ILE A 329 15.81 -13.77 -32.97
N LYS A 330 15.94 -13.74 -34.30
CA LYS A 330 17.00 -13.00 -35.02
C LYS A 330 16.46 -11.82 -35.81
N PHE A 331 15.23 -11.90 -36.31
CA PHE A 331 14.61 -10.88 -37.15
C PHE A 331 13.13 -10.70 -36.84
N ILE A 332 12.58 -9.55 -37.21
CA ILE A 332 11.14 -9.30 -37.24
C ILE A 332 10.73 -9.02 -38.70
N LEU A 333 9.56 -9.47 -39.10
CA LEU A 333 9.00 -9.21 -40.43
C LEU A 333 8.14 -7.94 -40.41
N ASP A 334 8.13 -7.19 -41.51
CA ASP A 334 7.29 -6.00 -41.65
C ASP A 334 5.80 -6.28 -41.93
N ARG A 335 5.46 -7.55 -42.18
CA ARG A 335 4.10 -8.04 -42.40
C ARG A 335 3.99 -9.52 -42.05
N ASP A 336 2.76 -9.97 -41.87
CA ASP A 336 2.45 -11.38 -41.74
C ASP A 336 2.73 -12.12 -43.06
N VAL A 337 3.28 -13.32 -42.93
CA VAL A 337 3.55 -14.23 -44.05
C VAL A 337 2.95 -15.59 -43.75
N VAL A 338 2.46 -16.25 -44.80
CA VAL A 338 2.11 -17.67 -44.71
C VAL A 338 3.39 -18.45 -44.42
N LEU A 339 3.40 -19.25 -43.35
CA LEU A 339 4.54 -20.06 -42.95
C LEU A 339 5.01 -20.94 -44.12
N LYS A 340 6.11 -20.52 -44.74
CA LYS A 340 6.89 -21.28 -45.72
C LYS A 340 8.22 -21.66 -45.08
N ASP A 341 8.87 -22.71 -45.57
CA ASP A 341 10.18 -23.15 -45.06
C ASP A 341 11.26 -22.08 -45.22
N VAL A 342 11.17 -21.27 -46.28
CA VAL A 342 12.07 -20.16 -46.58
C VAL A 342 11.27 -18.92 -46.93
N ILE A 343 11.64 -17.80 -46.29
CA ILE A 343 11.10 -16.47 -46.53
C ILE A 343 12.24 -15.60 -47.08
N CYS A 344 12.03 -15.02 -48.26
CA CYS A 344 12.98 -14.10 -48.88
C CYS A 344 12.59 -12.65 -48.58
N GLY A 345 13.56 -11.80 -48.34
CA GLY A 345 13.32 -10.38 -48.13
C GLY A 345 14.61 -9.57 -48.09
N ARG A 346 14.51 -8.31 -47.66
CA ARG A 346 15.67 -7.43 -47.45
C ARG A 346 15.65 -6.82 -46.07
N VAL A 347 16.81 -6.66 -45.45
CA VAL A 347 16.91 -5.96 -44.15
C VAL A 347 16.62 -4.47 -44.37
N ARG A 348 15.50 -3.98 -43.87
CA ARG A 348 15.06 -2.59 -44.03
C ARG A 348 15.56 -1.69 -42.92
N PHE A 349 15.55 -2.20 -41.69
CA PHE A 349 16.02 -1.48 -40.51
C PHE A 349 17.02 -2.34 -39.73
N PRO A 350 18.07 -1.72 -39.18
CA PRO A 350 19.04 -2.44 -38.37
C PRO A 350 18.41 -2.86 -37.04
N GLY A 351 19.03 -3.82 -36.36
CA GLY A 351 18.73 -4.10 -34.96
C GLY A 351 19.44 -3.12 -34.04
N TRP A 352 18.99 -3.03 -32.78
CA TRP A 352 19.62 -2.21 -31.75
C TRP A 352 19.96 -3.02 -30.50
N SER A 353 21.13 -2.73 -29.96
CA SER A 353 21.65 -3.34 -28.73
C SER A 353 22.12 -2.29 -27.75
N TYR A 354 21.99 -2.58 -26.46
CA TYR A 354 22.54 -1.78 -25.37
C TYR A 354 23.54 -2.64 -24.60
N LYS A 355 24.81 -2.25 -24.60
CA LYS A 355 25.90 -3.01 -23.93
C LYS A 355 25.91 -4.50 -24.28
N ASN A 356 25.72 -4.82 -25.56
CA ASN A 356 25.65 -6.17 -26.14
C ASN A 356 24.35 -6.96 -25.87
N GLU A 357 23.38 -6.37 -25.18
CA GLU A 357 22.04 -6.94 -25.04
C GLU A 357 21.12 -6.42 -26.15
N VAL A 358 20.55 -7.33 -26.94
CA VAL A 358 19.65 -6.97 -28.04
C VAL A 358 18.28 -6.58 -27.50
N PHE A 359 17.84 -5.37 -27.81
CA PHE A 359 16.51 -4.88 -27.39
C PHE A 359 15.59 -4.53 -28.56
N ILE A 360 16.12 -4.38 -29.77
CA ILE A 360 15.33 -4.31 -31.01
C ILE A 360 15.97 -5.24 -32.06
N LEU A 361 15.17 -6.15 -32.62
CA LEU A 361 15.62 -7.01 -33.72
C LEU A 361 15.55 -6.26 -35.06
N PRO A 362 16.46 -6.57 -36.01
CA PRO A 362 16.40 -6.02 -37.36
C PRO A 362 15.09 -6.38 -38.06
N THR A 363 14.56 -5.45 -38.86
CA THR A 363 13.31 -5.64 -39.59
C THR A 363 13.57 -6.03 -41.03
N ILE A 364 12.91 -7.09 -41.49
CA ILE A 364 12.96 -7.56 -42.88
C ILE A 364 11.70 -7.11 -43.62
N ASN A 365 11.90 -6.45 -44.76
CA ASN A 365 10.86 -6.25 -45.76
C ASN A 365 10.75 -7.52 -46.60
N VAL A 366 9.65 -8.24 -46.47
CA VAL A 366 9.43 -9.51 -47.18
C VAL A 366 9.26 -9.23 -48.67
N GLU A 367 9.89 -10.01 -49.55
CA GLU A 367 9.63 -9.95 -50.99
C GLU A 367 8.63 -11.06 -51.36
N ASN A 368 7.57 -10.71 -52.08
CA ASN A 368 6.70 -11.72 -52.68
C ASN A 368 7.44 -12.31 -53.87
N LYS A 369 7.87 -13.58 -53.77
CA LYS A 369 8.11 -14.38 -54.98
C LYS A 369 6.75 -14.61 -55.62
N GLU A 370 6.51 -14.00 -56.78
CA GLU A 370 5.43 -14.37 -57.70
C GLU A 370 5.49 -15.87 -58.03
#